data_AF-A0A3N5RH87-F1
#
_entry.id   AF-A0A3N5RH87-F1
#
_cell.length_a   1.000
_cell.length_b   1.000
_cell.length_c   1.000
_cell.angle_alpha   90.00
_cell.angle_beta   90.00
_cell.angle_gamma   90.00
#
_symmetry.space_group_name_H-M   'P 1'
#
loop_
_entity.id
_entity.type
_entity.pdbx_description
1 polymer ?
#
loop_
_entity_poly.entity_id
_entity_poly.type
_entity_poly.pdbx_seq_one_letter_code
_entity_poly.pdbx_strand_id
1 'polypeptide(L)'
;KYGSAADYLMTNAHRRPILMKMNLRELYHFVRLRDDQHAQWDIRALARGLMVEIHPRLPLSAMLLCGKSNFAGEFEKQYQRPPRMVV
;
A
#
# COMPACT_ATOMS: atom_id res chain seq x y z
N LYS A 1 8.17 19.34 31.61
CA LYS A 1 8.52 20.79 31.59
C LYS A 1 8.39 21.47 30.21
N TYR A 2 8.17 20.75 29.09
CA TYR A 2 7.94 21.40 27.79
C TYR A 2 6.63 20.99 27.09
N GLY A 3 5.87 20.04 27.64
CA GLY A 3 4.55 19.66 27.12
C GLY A 3 4.57 19.30 25.63
N SER A 4 3.57 19.77 24.89
CA SER A 4 3.47 19.62 23.42
C SER A 4 4.55 20.39 22.64
N ALA A 5 5.22 21.38 23.23
CA ALA A 5 6.28 22.12 22.54
C ALA A 5 7.51 21.24 22.27
N ALA A 6 7.68 20.13 23.00
CA ALA A 6 8.75 19.17 22.75
C ALA A 6 8.61 18.45 21.40
N ASP A 7 7.39 18.33 20.85
CA ASP A 7 7.14 17.63 19.58
C ASP A 7 7.81 18.35 18.39
N TYR A 8 8.04 19.66 18.48
CA TYR A 8 8.73 20.45 17.45
C TYR A 8 10.21 20.12 17.33
N LEU A 9 10.81 19.47 18.33
CA LEU A 9 12.20 19.01 18.28
C LEU A 9 12.33 17.68 17.54
N MET A 10 11.24 16.93 17.35
CA MET A 10 11.26 15.64 16.68
C MET A 10 11.47 15.82 15.16
N THR A 11 12.37 15.01 14.61
CA THR A 11 12.57 14.98 13.16
C THR A 11 11.50 14.12 12.48
N ASN A 12 11.32 14.32 11.17
CA ASN A 12 10.47 13.47 10.35
C ASN A 12 10.92 12.00 10.32
N ALA A 13 12.18 11.72 10.69
CA ALA A 13 12.73 10.37 10.77
C ALA A 13 12.37 9.63 12.07
N HIS A 14 11.75 10.31 13.06
CA HIS A 14 11.37 9.64 14.28
C HIS A 14 10.27 8.60 14.02
N ARG A 15 10.37 7.44 14.68
CA ARG A 15 9.41 6.35 14.52
C ARG A 15 8.16 6.64 15.33
N ARG A 16 7.01 6.68 14.64
CA ARG A 16 5.69 6.85 15.25
C ARG A 16 4.91 5.55 15.17
N PRO A 17 4.57 4.91 16.30
CA PRO A 17 3.59 3.85 16.27
C PRO A 17 2.22 4.45 15.94
N ILE A 18 1.53 3.86 14.96
CA ILE A 18 0.19 4.27 14.55
C ILE A 18 -0.74 3.07 14.60
N LEU A 19 -1.99 3.30 15.00
CA LEU A 19 -3.07 2.35 14.81
C LEU A 19 -3.84 2.76 13.55
N MET A 20 -3.85 1.90 12.55
CA MET A 20 -4.52 2.15 11.28
C MET A 20 -5.63 1.14 11.07
N LYS A 21 -6.82 1.62 10.70
CA LYS A 21 -7.96 0.79 10.30
C LYS A 21 -8.35 1.17 8.88
N MET A 22 -8.45 0.17 8.01
CA MET A 22 -8.93 0.33 6.64
C MET A 22 -9.86 -0.82 6.30
N ASN A 23 -10.93 -0.53 5.56
CA ASN A 23 -11.65 -1.57 4.84
C ASN A 23 -10.82 -2.02 3.61
N LEU A 24 -11.24 -3.11 2.97
CA LEU A 24 -10.49 -3.67 1.84
C LEU A 24 -10.39 -2.67 0.66
N ARG A 25 -11.44 -1.90 0.37
CA ARG A 25 -11.44 -0.93 -0.73
C ARG A 25 -10.44 0.19 -0.47
N GLU A 26 -10.38 0.72 0.75
CA GLU A 26 -9.39 1.73 1.17
C GLU A 26 -7.97 1.18 1.04
N LEU A 27 -7.75 -0.07 1.45
CA LEU A 27 -6.47 -0.74 1.30
C LEU A 27 -6.07 -0.86 -0.18
N TYR A 28 -7.01 -1.20 -1.07
CA TYR A 28 -6.76 -1.22 -2.51
C TYR A 28 -6.31 0.14 -3.04
N HIS A 29 -6.99 1.21 -2.67
CA HIS A 29 -6.61 2.56 -3.10
C HIS A 29 -5.25 2.98 -2.52
N PHE A 30 -4.99 2.64 -1.25
CA PHE A 30 -3.72 2.92 -0.59
C PHE A 30 -2.57 2.21 -1.31
N VAL A 31 -2.66 0.89 -1.46
CA VAL A 31 -1.63 0.07 -2.10
C VAL A 31 -1.44 0.50 -3.56
N ARG A 32 -2.52 0.76 -4.29
CA ARG A 32 -2.44 1.18 -5.71
C ARG A 32 -1.56 2.41 -5.90
N LEU A 33 -1.61 3.37 -4.97
CA LEU A 33 -0.84 4.62 -5.02
C LEU A 33 0.51 4.53 -4.32
N ARG A 34 0.62 3.76 -3.22
CA ARG A 34 1.81 3.73 -2.37
C ARG A 34 2.80 2.63 -2.72
N ASP A 35 2.38 1.59 -3.44
CA ASP A 35 3.26 0.62 -4.08
C ASP A 35 3.52 0.97 -5.57
N ASP A 36 3.55 2.25 -5.92
CA ASP A 36 3.94 2.69 -7.25
C ASP A 36 5.47 2.83 -7.37
N GLN A 37 6.01 2.63 -8.57
CA GLN A 37 7.45 2.76 -8.84
C GLN A 37 8.01 4.15 -8.49
N HIS A 38 7.19 5.20 -8.60
CA HIS A 38 7.56 6.59 -8.30
C HIS A 38 7.27 7.00 -6.85
N ALA A 39 6.66 6.13 -6.03
CA ALA A 39 6.42 6.42 -4.62
C ALA A 39 7.72 6.42 -3.81
N GLN A 40 7.75 7.19 -2.72
CA GLN A 40 8.87 7.19 -1.78
C GLN A 40 9.14 5.78 -1.27
N TRP A 41 10.41 5.38 -1.24
CA TRP A 41 10.82 4.01 -0.96
C TRP A 41 10.28 3.47 0.37
N ASP A 42 10.20 4.31 1.40
CA ASP A 42 9.76 3.92 2.75
C ASP A 42 8.26 3.61 2.79
N ILE A 43 7.41 4.48 2.20
CA ILE A 43 5.97 4.22 2.13
C ILE A 43 5.64 3.04 1.21
N ARG A 44 6.47 2.81 0.19
CA ARG A 44 6.37 1.63 -0.67
C ARG A 44 6.66 0.35 0.09
N ALA A 45 7.69 0.33 0.95
CA ALA A 45 7.98 -0.81 1.81
C ALA A 45 6.81 -1.12 2.76
N LEU A 46 6.19 -0.09 3.36
CA LEU A 46 4.99 -0.24 4.18
C LEU A 46 3.82 -0.85 3.38
N ALA A 47 3.52 -0.31 2.19
CA ALA A 47 2.44 -0.82 1.35
C ALA A 47 2.64 -2.28 0.95
N ARG A 48 3.87 -2.67 0.58
CA ARG A 48 4.21 -4.08 0.29
C ARG A 48 4.06 -4.98 1.51
N GLY A 49 4.47 -4.52 2.68
CA GLY A 49 4.27 -5.26 3.93
C GLY A 49 2.80 -5.55 4.20
N LEU A 50 1.92 -4.55 3.98
CA LEU A 50 0.47 -4.75 4.09
C LEU A 50 -0.06 -5.78 3.09
N MET A 51 0.41 -5.75 1.83
CA MET A 51 0.00 -6.74 0.82
C MET A 51 0.36 -8.17 1.22
N VAL A 52 1.61 -8.40 1.66
CA VAL A 52 2.12 -9.71 2.07
C VAL A 52 1.28 -10.30 3.20
N GLU A 53 0.85 -9.46 4.13
CA GLU A 53 -0.02 -9.85 5.24
C GLU A 53 -1.46 -10.15 4.79
N ILE A 54 -1.98 -9.44 3.78
CA ILE A 54 -3.40 -9.53 3.39
C ILE A 54 -3.65 -10.65 2.38
N HIS A 55 -2.74 -10.91 1.45
CA HIS A 55 -2.87 -11.97 0.45
C HIS A 55 -3.26 -13.35 1.03
N PRO A 56 -2.59 -13.88 2.07
CA PRO A 56 -2.95 -15.19 2.62
C PRO A 56 -4.28 -15.19 3.37
N ARG A 57 -4.74 -14.03 3.87
CA ARG A 57 -5.99 -13.92 4.64
C ARG A 57 -7.22 -13.75 3.76
N LEU A 58 -7.08 -13.07 2.62
CA LEU A 58 -8.18 -12.75 1.69
C LEU A 58 -7.80 -13.09 0.25
N PRO A 59 -7.49 -14.34 -0.09
CA PRO A 59 -6.85 -14.69 -1.36
C PRO A 59 -7.68 -14.30 -2.59
N LEU A 60 -9.01 -14.52 -2.55
CA LEU A 60 -9.89 -14.16 -3.65
C LEU A 60 -10.13 -12.65 -3.75
N SER A 61 -10.33 -11.99 -2.61
CA SER A 61 -10.63 -10.55 -2.61
C SER A 61 -9.38 -9.70 -2.82
N ALA A 62 -8.18 -10.20 -2.51
CA ALA A 62 -6.91 -9.53 -2.66
C ALA A 62 -6.13 -9.96 -3.92
N MET A 63 -6.70 -10.79 -4.80
CA MET A 63 -6.00 -11.31 -5.99
C MET A 63 -5.38 -10.25 -6.91
N LEU A 64 -5.94 -9.02 -6.93
CA LEU A 64 -5.45 -7.88 -7.71
C LEU A 64 -4.94 -6.73 -6.84
N LEU A 65 -4.73 -6.97 -5.55
CA LEU A 65 -4.19 -5.99 -4.61
C LEU A 65 -2.72 -5.75 -4.94
N CYS A 66 -2.42 -4.70 -5.69
CA CYS A 66 -1.06 -4.38 -6.13
C CYS A 66 -0.92 -2.90 -6.47
N GLY A 67 0.31 -2.42 -6.62
CA GLY A 67 0.61 -1.09 -7.14
C GLY A 67 0.04 -0.84 -8.54
N LYS A 68 -0.07 0.43 -8.94
CA LYS A 68 -0.55 0.81 -10.27
C LYS A 68 0.38 0.29 -11.37
N SER A 69 1.69 0.39 -11.16
CA SER A 69 2.70 -0.07 -12.13
C SER A 69 2.64 -1.58 -12.39
N ASN A 70 2.23 -2.38 -11.39
CA ASN A 70 2.21 -3.84 -11.47
C ASN A 70 0.86 -4.43 -11.91
N PHE A 71 -0.18 -3.59 -12.07
CA PHE A 71 -1.54 -4.05 -12.30
C PHE A 71 -1.68 -4.94 -13.53
N ALA A 72 -1.08 -4.54 -14.66
CA ALA A 72 -1.19 -5.30 -15.90
C ALA A 72 -0.59 -6.72 -15.76
N GLY A 73 0.58 -6.83 -15.13
CA GLY A 73 1.25 -8.11 -14.91
C GLY A 73 0.50 -9.02 -13.94
N GLU A 74 0.00 -8.47 -12.82
CA GLU A 74 -0.82 -9.26 -11.89
C GLU A 74 -2.14 -9.70 -12.53
N PHE A 75 -2.78 -8.83 -13.32
CA PHE A 75 -4.01 -9.18 -14.02
C PHE A 75 -3.79 -10.33 -15.02
N GLU A 76 -2.74 -10.24 -15.83
CA GLU A 76 -2.41 -11.27 -16.81
C GLU A 76 -2.09 -12.62 -16.14
N LYS A 77 -1.36 -12.59 -15.01
CA LYS A 77 -1.07 -13.79 -14.21
C LYS A 77 -2.34 -14.48 -13.70
N GLN A 78 -3.35 -13.72 -13.24
CA GLN A 78 -4.56 -14.29 -12.67
C GLN A 78 -5.58 -14.74 -13.72
N TYR A 79 -5.72 -14.00 -14.82
CA TYR A 79 -6.77 -14.24 -15.82
C TYR A 79 -6.26 -14.80 -17.15
N GLN A 80 -4.95 -14.98 -17.32
CA GLN A 80 -4.32 -15.49 -18.54
C GLN A 80 -4.68 -14.66 -19.78
N ARG A 81 -4.96 -13.36 -19.58
CA ARG A 81 -5.28 -12.40 -20.64
C ARG A 81 -4.92 -10.98 -20.19
N PRO A 82 -4.59 -10.06 -21.12
CA PRO A 82 -4.34 -8.67 -20.75
C PRO A 82 -5.63 -7.96 -20.30
N PRO A 83 -5.53 -6.95 -19.41
CA PRO A 83 -6.68 -6.14 -19.03
C PRO A 83 -7.16 -5.35 -20.25
N ARG A 84 -8.48 -5.23 -20.40
CA ARG A 84 -9.07 -4.36 -21.42
C ARG A 84 -8.81 -2.91 -21.02
N MET A 85 -7.86 -2.27 -21.69
CA MET A 85 -7.64 -0.83 -21.54
C MET A 85 -8.83 -0.11 -22.19
N VAL A 86 -9.65 0.52 -21.35
CA VAL A 86 -10.65 1.48 -21.82
C VAL A 86 -9.92 2.81 -21.88
N VAL A 87 -9.69 3.30 -23.09
CA VAL A 87 -9.14 4.64 -23.35
C VAL A 87 -10.17 5.68 -22.95
#